data_AF-A0A951KYC9-F1
#
_entry.id   AF-A0A951KYC9-F1
#
_cell.length_a   1.000
_cell.length_b   1.000
_cell.length_c   1.000
_cell.angle_alpha   90.00
_cell.angle_beta   90.00
_cell.angle_gamma   90.00
#
_symmetry.space_group_name_H-M   'P 1'
#
loop_
_entity.id
_entity.type
_entity.pdbx_description
1 polymer ?
#
loop_
_entity_poly.entity_id
_entity_poly.type
_entity_poly.pdbx_seq_one_letter_code
_entity_poly.pdbx_strand_id
1 'polypeptide(L)' 'KAAVIAFAQAVAVEYKNDGIRCNAILPSVIDTPANRASMPDADHERWVKPAEIAGVIAHLLSDDSRPTSGAAVPVYGRA' A
#
# COMPACT_ATOMS: atom_id res chain seq x y z
N LYS A 1 3.29 1.27 12.04
CA LYS A 1 2.48 1.76 10.89
C LYS A 1 1.46 2.85 11.28
N ALA A 2 1.01 2.93 12.54
CA ALA A 2 -0.04 3.86 12.98
C ALA A 2 0.16 5.34 12.61
N ALA A 3 1.37 5.89 12.79
CA ALA A 3 1.65 7.29 12.47
C ALA A 3 1.40 7.64 10.98
N VAL A 4 1.83 6.78 10.05
CA VAL A 4 1.62 6.99 8.61
C VAL A 4 0.14 6.91 8.24
N ILE A 5 -0.60 6.01 8.90
CA ILE A 5 -2.06 5.87 8.68
C ILE A 5 -2.77 7.15 9.14
N ALA A 6 -2.48 7.61 10.36
CA ALA A 6 -3.05 8.85 10.88
C ALA A 6 -2.69 10.06 10.02
N PHE A 7 -1.45 10.12 9.52
CA PHE A 7 -1.02 11.15 8.58
C PHE A 7 -1.82 11.11 7.26
N ALA A 8 -1.96 9.94 6.64
CA ALA A 8 -2.74 9.80 5.41
C ALA A 8 -4.22 10.19 5.61
N GLN A 9 -4.79 9.86 6.76
CA GLN A 9 -6.16 10.27 7.14
C GLN A 9 -6.27 11.79 7.31
N ALA A 10 -5.30 12.44 7.95
CA ALA A 10 -5.27 13.90 8.09
C ALA A 10 -5.20 14.59 6.72
N VAL A 11 -4.27 14.15 5.85
CA VAL A 11 -4.14 14.67 4.48
C VAL A 11 -5.42 14.47 3.67
N ALA A 12 -6.06 13.29 3.80
CA ALA A 12 -7.31 12.99 3.11
C ALA A 12 -8.47 13.92 3.52
N VAL A 13 -8.49 14.38 4.77
CA VAL A 13 -9.47 15.35 5.26
C VAL A 13 -9.11 16.76 4.80
N GLU A 14 -7.86 17.15 4.96
CA GLU A 14 -7.36 18.50 4.66
C GLU A 14 -7.59 18.88 3.19
N TYR A 15 -7.27 17.99 2.25
CA TYR A 15 -7.34 18.27 0.81
C TYR A 15 -8.62 17.75 0.13
N LYS A 16 -9.64 17.37 0.92
CA LYS A 16 -10.89 16.83 0.36
C LYS A 16 -11.56 17.79 -0.63
N ASN A 17 -11.55 19.09 -0.31
CA ASN A 17 -12.19 20.12 -1.14
C ASN A 17 -11.38 20.43 -2.41
N ASP A 18 -10.10 20.10 -2.43
CA ASP A 18 -9.21 20.23 -3.60
C ASP A 18 -9.29 19.01 -4.53
N GLY A 19 -10.10 18.01 -4.18
CA GLY A 19 -10.24 16.77 -4.95
C GLY A 19 -9.02 15.84 -4.86
N ILE A 20 -8.11 16.06 -3.91
CA ILE A 20 -6.91 15.21 -3.72
C ILE A 20 -7.24 14.06 -2.78
N ARG A 21 -6.80 12.86 -3.15
CA ARG A 21 -6.99 11.63 -2.37
C ARG A 21 -5.68 11.18 -1.76
N CYS A 22 -5.72 10.71 -0.52
CA CYS A 22 -4.54 10.16 0.17
C CYS A 22 -4.90 8.81 0.80
N ASN A 23 -4.17 7.76 0.46
CA ASN A 23 -4.38 6.41 0.99
C ASN A 23 -3.03 5.81 1.37
N ALA A 24 -3.01 4.96 2.40
CA ALA A 24 -1.83 4.22 2.83
C ALA A 24 -1.92 2.77 2.36
N ILE A 25 -0.87 2.24 1.72
CA ILE A 25 -0.75 0.83 1.36
C ILE A 25 0.08 0.12 2.43
N LEU A 26 -0.40 -1.02 2.92
CA LEU A 26 0.19 -1.76 4.02
C LEU A 26 0.64 -3.14 3.52
N PRO A 27 1.83 -3.25 2.92
CA PRO A 27 2.34 -4.53 2.47
C PRO A 27 2.80 -5.41 3.65
N SER A 28 2.82 -6.73 3.44
CA SER A 28 3.66 -7.66 4.22
C SER A 28 5.12 -7.59 3.69
N VAL A 29 5.91 -8.66 3.80
CA VAL A 29 7.27 -8.66 3.25
C VAL A 29 7.19 -8.59 1.73
N ILE A 30 7.85 -7.58 1.15
CA ILE A 30 7.89 -7.37 -0.30
C ILE A 30 9.03 -8.20 -0.87
N ASP A 31 8.77 -8.88 -1.97
CA ASP A 31 9.78 -9.61 -2.73
C ASP A 31 10.74 -8.66 -3.45
N THR A 32 11.84 -8.33 -2.76
CA THR A 32 12.92 -7.47 -3.25
C THR A 32 14.26 -8.17 -3.13
N PRO A 33 15.25 -7.85 -3.98
CA PRO A 33 16.60 -8.42 -3.86
C PRO A 33 17.23 -8.20 -2.48
N ALA A 34 17.02 -7.03 -1.88
CA ALA A 34 17.52 -6.70 -0.54
C ALA A 34 16.90 -7.59 0.55
N ASN A 35 15.58 -7.82 0.50
CA ASN A 35 14.91 -8.70 1.45
C ASN A 35 15.35 -10.15 1.28
N ARG A 36 15.49 -10.64 0.03
CA ARG A 36 15.99 -12.00 -0.25
C ARG A 36 17.42 -12.20 0.27
N ALA A 37 18.29 -11.20 0.08
CA ALA A 37 19.66 -11.26 0.62
C ALA A 37 19.70 -11.24 2.16
N SER A 38 18.75 -10.54 2.80
CA SER A 38 18.68 -10.42 4.26
C SER A 38 17.97 -11.59 4.94
N MET A 39 17.13 -12.33 4.21
CA MET A 39 16.34 -13.45 4.71
C MET A 39 16.41 -14.63 3.73
N PRO A 40 17.60 -15.20 3.46
CA PRO A 40 17.80 -16.17 2.38
C PRO A 40 17.00 -17.47 2.55
N ASP A 41 16.73 -17.87 3.79
CA ASP A 41 16.03 -19.12 4.12
C ASP A 41 14.50 -18.94 4.27
N ALA A 42 13.96 -17.76 3.97
CA ALA A 42 12.53 -17.50 4.07
C ALA A 42 11.75 -18.13 2.90
N ASP A 43 10.48 -18.46 3.15
CA ASP A 43 9.56 -18.87 2.09
C ASP A 43 9.13 -17.65 1.25
N HIS A 44 9.91 -17.36 0.20
CA HIS A 44 9.71 -16.23 -0.69
C HIS A 44 8.38 -16.31 -1.48
N GLU A 45 7.75 -17.49 -1.61
CA GLU A 45 6.48 -17.64 -2.33
C GLU A 45 5.28 -17.01 -1.60
N ARG A 46 5.44 -16.74 -0.30
CA ARG A 46 4.47 -16.04 0.55
C ARG A 46 4.62 -14.52 0.50
N TRP A 47 5.74 -14.02 -0.01
CA TRP A 47 6.01 -12.59 -0.05
C TRP A 47 5.19 -11.93 -1.15
N VAL A 48 4.89 -10.65 -0.93
CA VAL A 48 4.11 -9.85 -1.89
C VAL A 48 5.02 -9.46 -3.04
N LYS A 49 4.59 -9.75 -4.27
CA LYS A 49 5.35 -9.34 -5.45
C LYS A 49 5.16 -7.83 -5.68
N PRO A 50 6.20 -7.08 -6.06
CA PRO A 50 6.06 -5.65 -6.40
C PRO A 50 4.97 -5.36 -7.43
N ALA A 51 4.77 -6.25 -8.40
CA ALA A 51 3.73 -6.10 -9.42
C ALA A 51 2.31 -6.14 -8.85
N GLU A 52 2.07 -6.90 -7.78
CA GLU A 52 0.75 -6.95 -7.10
C GLU A 52 0.46 -5.62 -6.39
N ILE A 53 1.49 -5.04 -5.76
CA ILE A 53 1.39 -3.70 -5.15
C ILE A 53 1.14 -2.64 -6.22
N ALA A 54 1.82 -2.74 -7.37
CA ALA A 54 1.62 -1.83 -8.49
C ALA A 54 0.17 -1.85 -9.01
N GLY A 55 -0.48 -3.00 -9.06
CA GLY A 55 -1.90 -3.11 -9.40
C GLY A 55 -2.81 -2.35 -8.44
N VAL A 56 -2.53 -2.44 -7.14
CA VAL A 56 -3.28 -1.69 -6.11
C VAL A 56 -3.03 -0.18 -6.26
N ILE A 57 -1.80 0.24 -6.51
CA ILE A 57 -1.46 1.65 -6.76
C ILE A 57 -2.23 2.15 -7.99
N ALA A 58 -2.23 1.40 -9.10
CA ALA A 58 -2.94 1.77 -10.31
C ALA A 58 -4.44 1.93 -10.07
N HIS A 59 -5.07 1.01 -9.32
CA HIS A 59 -6.48 1.14 -8.94
C HIS A 59 -6.73 2.40 -8.09
N LEU A 60 -5.90 2.66 -7.08
CA LEU A 60 -6.02 3.84 -6.22
C LEU A 60 -5.81 5.17 -6.97
N LEU A 61 -5.08 5.15 -8.09
CA LEU A 61 -4.91 6.32 -8.96
C LEU A 61 -6.04 6.48 -9.98
N SER A 62 -6.75 5.40 -10.32
CA SER A 62 -7.85 5.41 -11.29
C SER A 62 -9.13 6.07 -10.78
N ASP A 63 -10.06 6.36 -11.72
CA ASP A 63 -11.40 6.86 -11.42
C ASP A 63 -12.30 5.84 -10.71
N ASP A 64 -11.98 4.54 -10.81
CA ASP A 64 -12.74 3.46 -10.17
C ASP A 64 -12.68 3.56 -8.65
N SER A 65 -11.62 4.17 -8.10
CA SER A 65 -11.45 4.40 -6.66
C SER A 65 -11.74 5.84 -6.24
N ARG A 66 -12.40 6.64 -7.09
CA ARG A 66 -12.76 8.04 -6.82
C ARG A 66 -13.41 8.30 -5.45
N PRO A 67 -14.33 7.47 -4.92
CA PRO A 67 -14.91 7.70 -3.59
C PRO A 67 -13.96 7.34 -2.42
N THR A 68 -12.76 6.80 -2.70
CA THR A 68 -11.84 6.25 -1.68
C THR A 68 -10.71 7.23 -1.35
N SER A 69 -10.69 7.71 -0.11
CA SER A 69 -9.61 8.51 0.48
C SER A 69 -9.52 8.22 1.98
N GLY A 70 -8.33 8.38 2.57
CA GLY A 70 -8.03 8.09 3.98
C GLY A 70 -7.93 6.60 4.31
N ALA A 71 -7.89 5.72 3.30
CA ALA A 71 -7.92 4.29 3.51
C ALA A 71 -6.56 3.73 3.94
N ALA A 72 -6.60 2.71 4.81
CA ALA A 72 -5.49 1.82 5.08
C ALA A 72 -5.70 0.51 4.30
N VAL A 73 -5.00 0.35 3.18
CA VAL A 73 -5.21 -0.75 2.23
C VAL A 73 -4.22 -1.90 2.51
N PRO A 74 -4.66 -3.03 3.05
CA PRO A 74 -3.80 -4.18 3.28
C PRO A 74 -3.38 -4.85 1.96
N VAL A 75 -2.11 -5.20 1.83
CA VAL A 75 -1.57 -5.97 0.70
C VAL A 75 -0.65 -7.05 1.25
N TYR A 76 -1.23 -8.15 1.74
CA TYR A 76 -0.48 -9.17 2.47
C TYR A 76 0.01 -10.33 1.62
N GLY A 77 -0.45 -10.44 0.35
CA GLY A 77 -0.11 -11.56 -0.51
C GLY A 77 -0.76 -12.84 0.04
N ARG A 78 0.03 -13.92 0.13
CA ARG A 78 -0.36 -15.20 0.75
C ARG A 78 0.25 -15.39 2.15
N ALA A 79 0.70 -14.29 2.77
CA ALA A 79 1.32 -14.29 4.09
C ALA A 79 0.29 -14.40 5.22
#